data_AF-A0A7C3UVA6-F1
#
_entry.id   AF-A0A7C3UVA6-F1
#
_cell.length_a   1.000
_cell.length_b   1.000
_cell.length_c   1.000
_cell.angle_alpha   90.00
_cell.angle_beta   90.00
_cell.angle_gamma   90.00
#
_symmetry.space_group_name_H-M   'P 1'
#
loop_
_entity.id
_entity.type
_entity.pdbx_description
1 polymer ?
#
loop_
_entity_poly.entity_id
_entity_poly.type
_entity_poly.pdbx_seq_one_letter_code
_entity_poly.pdbx_strand_id
1 'polypeptide(L)' 'MLAELQIRNLGLVEQATLPFAPGLNALTGETGAGKSIIVEALDLALGGRASAEAIRTGEEKASVGAFFTQTASLADRL' A
#
# COMPACT_ATOMS: atom_id res chain seq x y z
N MET A 1 5.92 -12.17 5.44
CA MET A 1 4.94 -11.27 6.10
C MET A 1 5.06 -9.87 5.47
N LEU A 2 4.00 -9.05 5.37
CA LEU A 2 4.13 -7.68 4.88
C LEU A 2 5.06 -6.88 5.80
N ALA A 3 6.12 -6.30 5.25
CA ALA A 3 7.13 -5.56 5.98
C ALA A 3 7.07 -4.06 5.71
N GLU A 4 6.73 -3.67 4.48
CA GLU A 4 6.63 -2.27 4.10
C GLU A 4 5.61 -2.07 2.97
N LEU A 5 4.89 -0.95 3.02
CA LEU A 5 4.07 -0.44 1.93
C LEU A 5 4.61 0.92 1.47
N GLN A 6 4.90 1.05 0.18
CA GLN A 6 5.32 2.28 -0.46
C GLN A 6 4.22 2.79 -1.38
N ILE A 7 3.90 4.08 -1.28
CA ILE A 7 2.86 4.75 -2.05
C ILE A 7 3.46 5.99 -2.72
N ARG A 8 3.15 6.22 -4.00
CA ARG A 8 3.36 7.51 -4.67
C ARG A 8 2.12 7.90 -5.46
N ASN A 9 1.76 9.19 -5.37
CA ASN A 9 0.72 9.84 -6.16
C ASN A 9 -0.64 9.13 -6.13
N LEU A 10 -1.06 8.62 -4.96
CA LEU A 10 -2.32 7.90 -4.79
C LEU A 10 -3.29 8.73 -3.94
N GLY A 11 -4.44 9.10 -4.51
CA GLY A 11 -5.44 9.95 -3.86
C GLY A 11 -4.83 11.24 -3.31
N LEU A 12 -4.88 11.42 -1.99
CA LEU A 12 -4.30 12.58 -1.30
C LEU A 12 -2.83 12.43 -0.93
N VAL A 13 -2.20 11.28 -1.19
CA VAL A 13 -0.81 10.99 -0.82
C VAL A 13 0.12 11.23 -2.01
N GLU A 14 1.04 12.17 -1.87
CA GLU A 14 2.14 12.36 -2.81
C GLU A 14 3.20 11.26 -2.66
N GLN A 15 3.66 11.02 -1.42
CA GLN A 15 4.57 9.92 -1.10
C GLN A 15 4.35 9.44 0.33
N ALA A 16 4.36 8.12 0.53
CA ALA A 16 4.39 7.52 1.86
C ALA A 16 5.20 6.21 1.87
N THR A 17 5.88 5.95 2.98
CA THR A 17 6.55 4.69 3.29
C THR A 17 6.08 4.24 4.66
N LEU A 18 5.41 3.09 4.74
CA LEU A 18 4.82 2.58 5.96
C LEU A 18 5.45 1.23 6.32
N PRO A 19 6.28 1.17 7.37
CA PRO A 19 6.76 -0.10 7.91
C PRO A 19 5.65 -0.83 8.69
N PHE A 20 5.63 -2.15 8.62
CA PHE A 20 4.71 -3.02 9.34
C PHE A 20 5.45 -3.89 10.37
N ALA A 21 4.84 -4.07 11.53
CA ALA A 21 5.34 -4.93 12.60
C ALA A 21 4.57 -6.26 12.67
N PRO A 22 5.15 -7.33 13.25
CA PRO A 22 4.44 -8.59 13.44
C PRO A 22 3.17 -8.44 14.29
N GLY A 23 2.14 -9.21 13.95
CA GLY A 23 0.86 -9.20 14.67
C GLY A 23 -0.08 -8.08 14.22
N LEU A 24 -0.76 -7.44 15.16
CA LEU A 24 -1.78 -6.43 14.90
C LEU A 24 -1.14 -5.06 14.67
N ASN A 25 -1.34 -4.49 13.49
CA ASN A 25 -1.00 -3.09 13.19
C ASN A 25 -2.29 -2.27 13.24
N ALA A 26 -2.44 -1.40 14.24
CA ALA A 26 -3.59 -0.55 14.38
C ALA A 26 -3.40 0.77 13.61
N LEU A 27 -4.22 1.01 12.60
CA LEU A 27 -4.25 2.28 11.88
C LEU A 27 -5.26 3.23 12.51
N THR A 28 -4.79 4.39 12.96
CA THR A 28 -5.62 5.45 13.55
C THR A 28 -5.57 6.71 12.70
N GLY A 29 -6.43 7.69 13.00
CA GLY A 29 -6.39 9.00 12.36
C GLY A 29 -7.69 9.77 12.58
N GLU A 30 -7.61 11.09 12.49
CA GLU A 30 -8.74 12.01 12.69
C GLU A 30 -9.79 11.87 11.58
N THR A 31 -9.36 11.92 10.32
CA THR A 31 -10.22 11.71 9.16
C THR A 31 -10.04 10.30 8.59
N GLY A 32 -11.09 9.77 7.96
CA GLY A 32 -11.07 8.46 7.32
C GLY A 32 -10.16 8.40 6.08
N ALA A 33 -9.87 9.55 5.47
CA ALA A 33 -9.18 9.63 4.18
C ALA A 33 -7.82 8.91 4.17
N GLY A 34 -6.95 9.18 5.16
CA GLY A 34 -5.64 8.54 5.24
C GLY A 34 -5.72 7.02 5.44
N LYS A 35 -6.71 6.56 6.22
CA LYS A 35 -6.93 5.13 6.45
C LYS A 35 -7.43 4.44 5.18
N SER A 36 -8.39 5.03 4.48
CA SER A 36 -8.91 4.47 3.23
C SER A 36 -7.84 4.39 2.14
N ILE A 37 -6.97 5.40 2.02
CA ILE A 37 -5.87 5.37 1.04
C ILE A 37 -4.89 4.22 1.32
N ILE A 38 -4.58 3.93 2.59
CA ILE A 38 -3.69 2.81 2.93
C ILE A 38 -4.35 1.47 2.59
N VAL A 39 -5.66 1.33 2.85
CA VAL A 39 -6.41 0.12 2.49
C VAL A 39 -6.47 -0.05 0.96
N GLU A 40 -6.72 1.03 0.22
CA GLU A 40 -6.71 1.04 -1.24
C GLU A 40 -5.33 0.67 -1.81
N ALA A 41 -4.26 1.23 -1.26
CA ALA A 41 -2.90 0.87 -1.63
C ALA A 41 -2.63 -0.63 -1.42
N LEU A 42 -3.06 -1.20 -0.28
CA LEU A 42 -2.94 -2.64 -0.04
C LEU A 42 -3.72 -3.48 -1.04
N ASP A 43 -4.96 -3.09 -1.38
CA ASP A 43 -5.77 -3.78 -2.38
C ASP A 43 -5.07 -3.78 -3.75
N LEU A 44 -4.60 -2.61 -4.20
CA LEU A 44 -3.85 -2.46 -5.45
C LEU A 44 -2.59 -3.32 -5.48
N ALA A 45 -1.82 -3.33 -4.39
CA ALA A 45 -0.60 -4.14 -4.29
C ALA A 45 -0.87 -5.65 -4.34
N LEU A 46 -2.08 -6.09 -3.99
CA LEU A 46 -2.51 -7.49 -4.03
C LEU A 46 -3.21 -7.87 -5.35
N GLY A 47 -3.21 -6.99 -6.36
CA GLY A 47 -3.83 -7.23 -7.66
C GLY A 47 -5.29 -6.79 -7.75
N GLY A 48 -5.74 -5.95 -6.81
CA GLY A 48 -7.02 -5.27 -6.86
C GLY A 48 -7.17 -4.38 -8.10
N ARG A 49 -8.39 -3.93 -8.34
CA ARG A 49 -8.73 -3.18 -9.56
C ARG A 49 -8.16 -1.77 -9.49
N ALA A 50 -7.27 -1.43 -10.43
CA ALA A 50 -6.81 -0.06 -10.61
C ALA A 50 -7.86 0.83 -11.29
N SER A 51 -7.98 2.07 -10.82
CA SER A 51 -8.78 3.14 -11.42
C SER A 51 -7.91 4.37 -11.68
N ALA A 52 -8.15 5.08 -12.78
CA ALA A 52 -7.50 6.36 -13.04
C ALA A 52 -7.87 7.43 -11.99
N GLU A 53 -9.04 7.30 -11.36
CA GLU A 53 -9.50 8.19 -10.29
C GLU A 53 -8.65 8.08 -9.01
N ALA A 54 -7.92 6.96 -8.85
CA ALA A 54 -7.01 6.77 -7.74
C ALA A 54 -5.71 7.56 -7.90
N ILE A 55 -5.39 8.01 -9.11
CA ILE A 55 -4.21 8.84 -9.37
C ILE A 55 -4.45 10.23 -8.76
N ARG A 56 -3.49 10.71 -7.98
CA ARG A 56 -3.53 12.04 -7.39
C ARG A 56 -3.77 13.11 -8.46
N THR A 57 -4.64 14.07 -8.17
CA THR A 57 -4.93 15.19 -9.06
C THR A 57 -3.65 15.92 -9.47
N GLY A 58 -3.45 16.09 -10.78
CA GLY A 58 -2.27 16.74 -11.35
C GLY A 58 -1.12 15.79 -11.71
N GLU A 59 -1.23 14.50 -11.35
CA GLU A 59 -0.23 13.48 -11.65
C GLU A 59 -0.70 12.57 -12.81
N GLU A 60 0.26 12.05 -13.57
CA GLU A 60 -0.02 11.15 -14.71
C GLU A 60 -0.04 9.68 -14.31
N LYS A 61 0.55 9.34 -13.16
CA LYS A 61 0.70 7.96 -12.69
C LYS A 61 0.72 7.88 -11.17
N ALA A 62 0.24 6.76 -10.65
CA ALA A 62 0.42 6.33 -9.27
C ALA A 62 1.24 5.03 -9.24
N SER A 63 1.93 4.79 -8.13
CA SER A 63 2.61 3.51 -7.91
C SER A 63 2.45 3.06 -6.47
N VAL A 64 2.20 1.77 -6.29
CA VAL A 64 2.19 1.12 -4.98
C VAL A 64 3.12 -0.08 -5.00
N GLY A 65 3.93 -0.23 -3.96
CA GLY A 65 4.80 -1.38 -3.76
C GLY A 65 4.59 -1.99 -2.38
N ALA A 66 4.42 -3.31 -2.30
CA ALA A 66 4.35 -4.04 -1.04
C ALA A 66 5.56 -4.99 -0.93
N PHE A 67 6.33 -4.84 0.13
CA PHE A 67 7.52 -5.63 0.40
C PHE A 67 7.20 -6.67 1.45
N PHE A 68 7.51 -7.92 1.18
CA PHE A 68 7.26 -9.03 2.10
C PHE A 68 8.58 -9.62 2.57
N THR A 69 8.71 -9.86 3.87
CA THR A 69 9.73 -10.76 4.40
C THR A 69 9.42 -12.19 3.95
N GLN A 70 10.46 -12.94 3.59
CA GLN A 70 10.31 -14.32 3.13
C GLN A 70 9.57 -15.16 4.19
N THR A 71 8.52 -15.83 3.75
CA THR A 71 8.00 -17.01 4.43
C THR A 71 8.72 -18.21 3.82
N ALA A 72 9.12 -19.19 4.63
CA ALA A 72 9.97 -20.32 4.21
C ALA A 72 9.52 -21.09 2.94
N SER A 73 8.28 -20.89 2.44
CA SER A 73 7.72 -21.62 1.30
C SER A 73 7.85 -20.95 -0.09
N LEU A 74 8.47 -19.76 -0.20
CA LEU A 74 8.77 -19.17 -1.53
C LEU A 74 10.10 -19.68 -2.11
N ALA A 75 11.00 -20.17 -1.26
CA ALA A 75 12.27 -20.77 -1.66
C ALA A 75 12.06 -22.10 -2.41
N ASP A 76 10.96 -22.81 -2.18
CA ASP A 76 10.65 -24.10 -2.81
C ASP A 76 9.97 -23.96 -4.19
N ARG A 77 9.75 -22.73 -4.68
CA ARG A 77 8.96 -22.44 -5.89
C ARG A 77 9.69 -21.60 -6.95
N LEU A 78 10.95 -21.23 -6.72
CA LEU A 78 11.85 -20.59 -7.67
C LEU A 78 13.08 -21.48 -7.87
#